data_AF-A0A345IES4-F1
#
_entry.id   AF-A0A345IES4-F1
#
_cell.length_a   1.000
_cell.length_b   1.000
_cell.length_c   1.000
_cell.angle_alpha   90.00
_cell.angle_beta   90.00
_cell.angle_gamma   90.00
#
_symmetry.space_group_name_H-M   'P 1'
#
loop_
_entity.id
_entity.type
_entity.pdbx_description
1 polymer ?
#
loop_
_entity_poly.entity_id
_entity_poly.type
_entity_poly.pdbx_seq_one_letter_code
_entity_poly.pdbx_strand_id
1 'polypeptide(L)'
;MTKTFVLPLLAALPALLVSCRDDVDISRYQRLQFNSYQECAAYYRTQIQQGLQNPCARSSSVSGSGASFMYYGPYYYNQSGTQRYVGYDASGNPAPTGLSYDSKRGRYGSFKAGGTRRGGLTSSARSGGFGG
;
A
#
# COMPACT_ATOMS: atom_id res chain seq x y z
N MET A 1 44.84 -19.74 47.25
CA MET A 1 43.76 -20.64 46.75
C MET A 1 42.94 -19.88 45.74
N THR A 2 43.07 -20.24 44.46
CA THR A 2 42.42 -19.62 43.30
C THR A 2 41.00 -20.15 43.12
N LYS A 3 40.01 -19.26 43.03
CA LYS A 3 38.66 -19.60 42.57
C LYS A 3 38.30 -18.76 41.35
N THR A 4 38.50 -19.37 40.19
CA THR A 4 38.04 -18.92 38.88
C THR A 4 36.53 -19.15 38.79
N PHE A 5 35.78 -18.10 38.48
CA PHE A 5 34.37 -18.19 38.10
C PHE A 5 34.28 -18.02 36.59
N VAL A 6 33.86 -19.07 35.90
CA VAL A 6 33.49 -19.05 34.48
C VAL A 6 31.97 -19.10 34.43
N LEU A 7 31.34 -18.07 33.85
CA LEU A 7 29.93 -18.10 33.48
C LEU A 7 29.77 -17.55 32.05
N PRO A 8 29.33 -18.38 31.10
CA PRO A 8 29.09 -17.97 29.72
C PRO A 8 27.71 -17.31 29.65
N LEU A 9 27.67 -16.00 29.42
CA LEU A 9 26.43 -15.32 29.07
C LEU A 9 26.53 -14.82 27.63
N LEU A 10 26.32 -15.77 26.72
CA LEU A 10 25.66 -15.53 25.45
C LEU A 10 24.29 -14.90 25.73
N ALA A 11 24.25 -13.58 25.81
CA ALA A 11 23.10 -12.78 25.45
C ALA A 11 23.60 -11.89 24.31
N ALA A 12 23.72 -12.40 23.08
CA ALA A 12 22.57 -12.41 22.16
C ALA A 12 21.70 -11.17 22.42
N LEU A 13 22.25 -9.98 22.17
CA LEU A 13 21.39 -8.83 21.89
C LEU A 13 20.51 -9.26 20.73
N PRO A 14 19.18 -9.41 20.92
CA PRO A 14 18.30 -9.56 19.80
C PRO A 14 18.54 -8.31 18.98
N ALA A 15 18.91 -8.51 17.73
CA ALA A 15 18.78 -7.49 16.71
C ALA A 15 17.47 -6.76 17.00
N LEU A 16 17.56 -5.45 17.21
CA LEU A 16 16.41 -4.54 17.11
C LEU A 16 15.94 -4.65 15.66
N LEU A 17 15.27 -5.76 15.34
CA LEU A 17 14.28 -5.86 14.31
C LEU A 17 13.11 -5.03 14.83
N VAL A 18 13.32 -3.71 14.86
CA VAL A 18 12.26 -2.80 14.47
C VAL A 18 11.84 -3.35 13.12
N SER A 19 10.76 -4.12 13.12
CA SER A 19 9.96 -4.36 11.95
C SER A 19 9.51 -2.97 11.51
N CYS A 20 10.36 -2.29 10.73
CA CYS A 20 9.94 -1.23 9.84
C CYS A 20 8.98 -1.92 8.90
N ARG A 21 7.71 -2.04 9.32
CA ARG A 21 6.64 -2.29 8.38
C ARG A 21 6.78 -1.13 7.41
N ASP A 22 7.10 -1.45 6.15
CA ASP A 22 7.21 -0.44 5.10
C ASP A 22 5.83 0.21 4.96
N ASP A 23 5.57 1.23 5.78
CA ASP A 23 4.32 1.95 5.77
C ASP A 23 4.18 2.55 4.37
N VAL A 24 3.09 2.19 3.70
CA VAL A 24 2.76 2.73 2.38
C VAL A 24 2.63 4.23 2.54
N ASP A 25 3.52 5.00 1.90
CA ASP A 25 3.45 6.47 1.94
C ASP A 25 2.24 6.96 1.14
N ILE A 26 1.11 7.06 1.85
CA ILE A 26 -0.18 7.53 1.37
C ILE A 26 -0.36 9.05 1.52
N SER A 27 0.66 9.79 1.97
CA SER A 27 0.56 11.23 2.27
C SER A 27 0.14 12.09 1.07
N ARG A 28 0.49 11.64 -0.15
CA ARG A 28 0.18 12.34 -1.40
C ARG A 28 -1.10 11.85 -2.07
N TYR A 29 -1.74 10.84 -1.49
CA TYR A 29 -2.92 10.22 -2.05
C TYR A 29 -4.17 10.87 -1.50
N GLN A 30 -5.19 10.97 -2.35
CA GLN A 30 -6.51 11.45 -2.01
C GLN A 30 -7.48 10.27 -1.89
N ARG A 31 -8.61 10.47 -1.21
CA ARG A 31 -9.69 9.48 -1.10
C ARG A 31 -11.04 10.17 -1.15
N LEU A 32 -12.01 9.47 -1.73
CA LEU A 32 -13.42 9.84 -1.67
C LEU A 32 -14.12 9.10 -0.53
N GLN A 33 -15.15 9.72 0.02
CA GLN A 33 -16.03 9.15 1.04
C GLN A 33 -17.37 8.81 0.43
N PHE A 34 -17.93 7.67 0.84
CA PHE A 34 -19.22 7.16 0.42
C PHE A 34 -20.04 6.76 1.64
N ASN A 35 -21.36 6.82 1.50
CA ASN A 35 -22.28 6.49 2.59
C ASN A 35 -22.52 4.98 2.70
N SER A 36 -22.20 4.22 1.65
CA SER A 36 -22.35 2.76 1.63
C SER A 36 -21.23 2.06 0.88
N TYR A 37 -21.02 0.78 1.20
CA TYR A 37 -20.07 -0.08 0.48
C TYR A 37 -20.47 -0.24 -0.99
N GLN A 38 -21.77 -0.39 -1.27
CA GLN A 38 -22.29 -0.59 -2.61
C GLN A 38 -22.00 0.61 -3.52
N GLU A 39 -22.16 1.83 -3.00
CA GLU A 39 -21.87 3.06 -3.72
C GLU A 39 -20.38 3.17 -4.06
N CYS A 40 -19.50 2.91 -3.09
CA CYS A 40 -18.06 2.87 -3.31
C CYS A 40 -17.66 1.80 -4.36
N ALA A 41 -18.20 0.59 -4.25
CA ALA A 41 -17.91 -0.51 -5.16
C ALA A 41 -18.45 -0.25 -6.58
N ALA A 42 -19.60 0.42 -6.70
CA ALA A 42 -20.17 0.83 -7.98
C ALA A 42 -19.31 1.91 -8.64
N TYR A 43 -18.83 2.91 -7.88
CA TYR A 43 -17.98 3.98 -8.38
C TYR A 43 -16.63 3.45 -8.90
N TYR A 44 -16.00 2.52 -8.17
CA TYR A 44 -14.71 1.92 -8.56
C TYR A 44 -14.84 0.59 -9.33
N ARG A 45 -16.01 0.31 -9.91
CA ARG A 45 -16.30 -0.98 -10.57
C ARG A 45 -15.27 -1.33 -11.64
N THR A 46 -14.88 -0.36 -12.47
CA THR A 46 -13.89 -0.59 -13.53
C THR A 46 -12.53 -0.95 -12.95
N GLN A 47 -12.06 -0.23 -11.93
CA GLN A 47 -10.76 -0.50 -11.31
C GLN A 47 -10.75 -1.86 -10.62
N ILE A 48 -11.86 -2.27 -9.99
CA ILE A 48 -12.01 -3.62 -9.42
C ILE A 48 -11.87 -4.68 -10.51
N GLN A 49 -12.56 -4.51 -11.64
CA GLN A 49 -12.45 -5.42 -12.78
C GLN A 49 -11.03 -5.51 -13.36
N GLN A 50 -10.26 -4.42 -13.25
CA GLN A 50 -8.86 -4.38 -13.67
C GLN A 50 -7.89 -4.95 -12.60
N GLY A 51 -8.39 -5.41 -11.46
CA GLY A 51 -7.61 -6.09 -10.42
C GLY A 51 -7.28 -5.23 -9.20
N LEU A 52 -7.94 -4.09 -8.99
CA LEU A 52 -7.81 -3.34 -7.73
C LEU A 52 -8.41 -4.14 -6.57
N GLN A 53 -7.59 -4.51 -5.61
CA GLN A 53 -8.01 -5.28 -4.45
C GLN A 53 -8.70 -4.40 -3.42
N ASN A 54 -9.88 -4.84 -2.97
CA ASN A 54 -10.68 -4.27 -1.87
C ASN A 54 -10.57 -2.74 -1.77
N PRO A 55 -11.17 -1.97 -2.70
CA PRO A 55 -11.01 -0.53 -2.73
C PRO A 55 -11.82 0.21 -1.66
N CYS A 56 -12.72 -0.47 -0.94
CA CYS A 56 -13.68 0.16 -0.05
C CYS A 56 -13.42 -0.23 1.41
N ALA A 57 -12.81 0.67 2.19
CA ALA A 57 -12.59 0.45 3.61
C ALA A 57 -13.69 1.09 4.46
N ARG A 58 -14.24 0.29 5.39
CA ARG A 58 -15.17 0.80 6.39
C ARG A 58 -14.42 1.65 7.42
N SER A 59 -14.98 2.79 7.76
CA SER A 59 -14.50 3.61 8.86
C SER A 59 -15.66 4.18 9.65
N SER A 60 -15.47 4.32 10.95
CA SER A 60 -16.34 5.11 11.80
C SER A 60 -15.81 6.54 11.87
N SER A 61 -16.66 7.53 11.57
CA SER A 61 -16.41 8.90 12.03
C SER A 61 -17.19 9.11 13.33
N VAL A 62 -16.50 9.55 14.37
CA VAL A 62 -17.16 10.07 15.56
C VAL A 62 -17.41 11.55 15.31
N SER A 63 -18.66 11.91 15.02
CA SER A 63 -19.13 13.29 14.98
C SER A 63 -19.94 13.52 16.26
N GLY A 64 -19.93 14.76 16.78
CA GLY A 64 -20.29 15.18 18.15
C GLY A 64 -21.62 14.74 18.77
N SER A 65 -22.40 13.86 18.14
CA SER A 65 -23.64 13.28 18.66
C SER A 65 -23.78 11.77 18.46
N GLY A 66 -22.80 11.06 17.89
CA GLY A 66 -22.84 9.61 17.68
C GLY A 66 -21.83 9.07 16.67
N ALA A 67 -21.62 7.76 16.64
CA ALA A 67 -20.79 7.11 15.63
C ALA A 67 -21.57 7.00 14.30
N SER A 68 -21.08 7.67 13.26
CA SER A 68 -21.56 7.46 11.88
C SER A 68 -20.57 6.55 11.16
N PHE A 69 -21.08 5.57 10.41
CA PHE A 69 -20.25 4.71 9.58
C PHE A 69 -20.19 5.27 8.15
N MET A 70 -18.98 5.36 7.62
CA MET A 70 -18.71 5.76 6.24
C MET A 70 -17.79 4.73 5.59
N TYR A 71 -17.79 4.71 4.26
CA TYR A 71 -16.88 3.88 3.49
C TYR A 71 -15.94 4.79 2.71
N TYR A 72 -14.64 4.60 2.89
CA TYR A 72 -13.63 5.28 2.10
C TYR A 72 -13.33 4.50 0.84
N GLY A 73 -13.21 5.20 -0.29
CA GLY A 73 -12.62 4.68 -1.50
C GLY A 73 -11.12 4.38 -1.36
N PRO A 74 -10.49 3.86 -2.42
CA PRO A 74 -9.08 3.57 -2.46
C PRO A 74 -8.30 4.88 -2.40
N TYR A 75 -7.06 4.81 -1.92
CA TYR A 75 -6.11 5.89 -2.06
C TYR A 75 -5.78 6.05 -3.54
N TYR A 76 -6.09 7.22 -4.11
CA TYR A 76 -5.73 7.53 -5.48
C TYR A 76 -4.73 8.67 -5.57
N TYR A 77 -3.84 8.56 -6.53
CA TYR A 77 -2.83 9.56 -6.86
C TYR A 77 -2.86 9.80 -8.36
N ASN A 78 -2.78 11.06 -8.78
CA ASN A 78 -2.73 11.42 -10.19
C ASN A 78 -1.58 12.39 -10.41
N GLN A 79 -0.61 11.99 -11.24
CA GLN A 79 0.49 12.85 -11.64
C GLN A 79 0.91 12.56 -13.08
N SER A 80 1.01 13.60 -13.90
CA SER A 80 1.65 13.58 -15.22
C SER A 80 1.17 12.43 -16.13
N GLY A 81 -0.13 12.13 -16.12
CA GLY A 81 -0.74 11.08 -16.93
C GLY A 81 -0.59 9.66 -16.37
N THR A 82 -0.10 9.51 -15.14
CA THR A 82 -0.16 8.25 -14.40
C THR A 82 -1.11 8.39 -13.23
N GLN A 83 -2.15 7.56 -13.20
CA GLN A 83 -3.02 7.41 -12.05
C GLN A 83 -2.61 6.15 -11.29
N ARG A 84 -2.61 6.20 -9.96
CA ARG A 84 -2.34 5.05 -9.09
C ARG A 84 -3.45 4.93 -8.09
N TYR A 85 -3.87 3.72 -7.82
CA TYR A 85 -4.91 3.35 -6.87
C TYR A 85 -4.34 2.32 -5.90
N VAL A 86 -4.51 2.52 -4.61
CA VAL A 86 -4.16 1.57 -3.55
C VAL A 86 -5.41 1.31 -2.74
N GLY A 87 -5.89 0.07 -2.81
CA GLY A 87 -6.99 -0.38 -1.98
C GLY A 87 -6.50 -0.85 -0.61
N TYR A 88 -7.20 -1.82 -0.03
CA TYR A 88 -6.95 -2.27 1.32
C TYR A 88 -6.67 -3.77 1.38
N ASP A 89 -5.93 -4.21 2.39
CA ASP A 89 -5.75 -5.62 2.69
C ASP A 89 -6.96 -6.18 3.47
N ALA A 90 -6.93 -7.48 3.79
CA ALA A 90 -7.98 -8.13 4.58
C ALA A 90 -8.09 -7.60 6.02
N SER A 91 -7.05 -6.92 6.50
CA SER A 91 -7.01 -6.30 7.84
C SER A 91 -7.45 -4.83 7.81
N GLY A 92 -7.81 -4.27 6.65
CA GLY A 92 -8.21 -2.87 6.48
C GLY A 92 -7.06 -1.87 6.37
N ASN A 93 -5.81 -2.32 6.26
CA ASN A 93 -4.65 -1.45 6.04
C ASN A 93 -4.44 -1.21 4.53
N PRO A 94 -3.69 -0.17 4.11
CA PRO A 94 -3.33 0.00 2.71
C PRO A 94 -2.67 -1.26 2.15
N ALA A 95 -3.17 -1.74 1.01
CA ALA A 95 -2.66 -2.95 0.38
C ALA A 95 -1.21 -2.75 -0.08
N PRO A 96 -0.34 -3.77 0.01
CA PRO A 96 1.05 -3.70 -0.45
C PRO A 96 1.17 -3.64 -1.98
N THR A 97 0.06 -3.81 -2.70
CA THR A 97 -0.04 -3.70 -4.16
C THR A 97 -1.18 -2.77 -4.54
N GLY A 98 -0.97 -2.01 -5.61
CA GLY A 98 -1.96 -1.11 -6.19
C GLY A 98 -2.12 -1.31 -7.69
N LEU A 99 -3.11 -0.62 -8.25
CA LEU A 99 -3.41 -0.55 -9.66
C LEU A 99 -2.91 0.78 -10.23
N SER A 100 -2.10 0.78 -11.27
CA SER A 100 -1.67 1.98 -11.99
C SER A 100 -2.32 2.04 -13.36
N TYR A 101 -2.81 3.21 -13.76
CA TYR A 101 -3.27 3.51 -15.10
C TYR A 101 -2.30 4.49 -15.77
N ASP A 102 -1.75 4.08 -16.91
CA ASP A 102 -0.88 4.90 -17.75
C ASP A 102 -1.72 5.50 -18.88
N SER A 103 -2.02 6.80 -18.80
CA SER A 103 -2.87 7.50 -19.78
C SER A 103 -2.21 7.63 -21.14
N LYS A 104 -0.88 7.52 -21.24
CA LYS A 104 -0.18 7.54 -22.54
C LYS A 104 -0.34 6.23 -23.29
N ARG A 105 -0.48 5.13 -22.56
CA ARG A 105 -0.68 3.78 -23.11
C ARG A 105 -2.12 3.31 -23.09
N GLY A 106 -3.00 4.00 -22.34
CA GLY A 106 -4.38 3.60 -22.12
C GLY A 106 -4.51 2.25 -21.43
N ARG A 107 -3.56 1.87 -20.58
CA ARG A 107 -3.49 0.54 -19.97
C ARG A 107 -3.36 0.59 -18.46
N TYR A 108 -4.00 -0.39 -17.83
CA TYR A 108 -3.83 -0.69 -16.41
C TYR A 108 -2.66 -1.67 -16.21
N GLY A 109 -1.98 -1.54 -15.08
CA GLY A 109 -0.95 -2.46 -14.61
C GLY A 109 -0.95 -2.48 -13.08
N SER A 110 -0.22 -3.42 -12.48
CA SER A 110 -0.06 -3.48 -11.03
C SER A 110 1.29 -2.92 -10.59
N PHE A 111 1.34 -2.35 -9.39
CA PHE A 111 2.59 -1.90 -8.77
C PHE A 111 2.63 -2.30 -7.30
N LYS A 112 3.83 -2.36 -6.71
CA LYS A 112 3.99 -2.54 -5.26
C LYS A 112 3.93 -1.17 -4.57
N ALA A 113 3.02 -1.02 -3.63
CA ALA A 113 2.77 0.22 -2.88
C ALA A 113 3.71 0.38 -1.66
N GLY A 114 4.41 -0.67 -1.24
CA GLY A 114 5.36 -0.62 -0.13
C GLY A 114 6.71 0.02 -0.47
N GLY A 115 7.15 0.93 0.40
CA GLY A 115 8.53 1.35 0.64
C GLY A 115 9.35 1.74 -0.59
N THR A 116 9.59 3.04 -0.76
CA THR A 116 10.68 3.53 -1.61
C THR A 116 11.94 2.75 -1.25
N ARG A 117 12.47 1.92 -2.17
CA ARG A 117 13.87 1.52 -2.09
C ARG A 117 14.69 2.80 -2.13
N ARG A 118 15.10 3.30 -0.96
CA ARG A 118 16.31 4.13 -0.85
C ARG A 118 17.43 3.31 -1.48
N GLY A 119 17.75 3.60 -2.73
CA GLY A 119 18.79 2.91 -3.50
C GLY A 119 18.29 1.63 -4.18
N GLY A 120 17.85 1.75 -5.43
CA GLY A 120 17.58 0.56 -6.24
C GLY A 120 16.97 0.95 -7.57
N LEU A 121 17.83 1.11 -8.57
CA LEU A 121 17.53 1.10 -10.00
C LEU A 121 16.20 0.37 -10.27
N THR A 122 15.09 1.11 -10.46
CA THR A 122 13.89 0.49 -10.99
C THR A 122 14.16 0.27 -12.46
N SER A 123 14.68 -0.92 -12.76
CA SER A 123 14.87 -1.43 -14.11
C SER A 123 13.60 -1.13 -14.90
N SER A 124 13.75 -0.28 -15.90
CA SER A 124 12.93 -0.34 -17.08
C SER A 124 13.13 -1.73 -17.67
N ALA A 125 12.30 -2.70 -17.26
CA ALA A 125 12.15 -3.94 -17.99
C ALA A 125 11.31 -3.65 -19.25
N ARG A 126 11.94 -2.90 -20.17
CA ARG A 126 11.67 -2.98 -21.60
C ARG A 126 12.85 -3.75 -22.19
N SER A 127 12.95 -5.05 -21.97
CA SER A 127 13.77 -5.89 -22.83
C SER A 127 12.91 -6.32 -24.01
N GLY A 128 12.62 -5.35 -24.88
CA GLY A 128 12.27 -5.60 -26.26
C GLY A 128 13.56 -5.63 -27.07
N GLY A 129 13.87 -6.81 -27.61
CA GLY A 129 14.50 -7.11 -28.90
C GLY A 129 15.70 -6.32 -29.46
N PHE A 130 16.61 -7.12 -30.03
CA PHE A 130 17.51 -6.90 -31.19
C PHE A 130 18.86 -6.18 -31.00
N GLY A 131 19.92 -6.87 -31.47
CA GLY A 131 21.12 -6.25 -32.05
C GLY A 131 22.44 -6.86 -31.58
N GLY A 132 23.07 -7.70 -32.42
CA GLY A 132 24.45 -8.20 -32.24
C GLY A 132 24.63 -9.63 -32.72
#